data_AF-A0A4P6YBC7-F1
#
_entry.id   AF-A0A4P6YBC7-F1
#
_cell.length_a   1.000
_cell.length_b   1.000
_cell.length_c   1.000
_cell.angle_alpha   90.00
_cell.angle_beta   90.00
_cell.angle_gamma   90.00
#
_symmetry.space_group_name_H-M   'P 1'
#
loop_
_entity.id
_entity.type
_entity.pdbx_description
1 polymer ?
#
loop_
_entity_poly.entity_id
_entity_poly.type
_entity_poly.pdbx_seq_one_letter_code
_entity_poly.pdbx_strand_id
1 'polypeptide(L)'
;MKSLNYITIINTINELSKVEKIEISNKLLDILNNNELPKAENHNRKNDLTTSFFKIELDDEVIEEIFDLLINLEVASLTESGESSEMTNFYVDLLDKWSN
;
A
#
# COMPACT_ATOMS: atom_id res chain seq x y z
N MET A 1 -10.30 -9.75 8.07
CA MET A 1 -10.11 -9.70 6.61
C MET A 1 -9.66 -8.30 6.28
N LYS A 2 -8.45 -8.15 5.72
CA LYS A 2 -7.86 -6.84 5.43
C LYS A 2 -8.12 -6.47 3.97
N SER A 3 -8.43 -5.20 3.73
CA SER A 3 -8.65 -4.69 2.39
C SER A 3 -8.05 -3.31 2.23
N LEU A 4 -7.34 -3.08 1.14
CA LEU A 4 -6.73 -1.78 0.85
C LEU A 4 -7.31 -1.20 -0.42
N ASN A 5 -7.38 0.13 -0.49
CA ASN A 5 -7.75 0.80 -1.73
C ASN A 5 -6.61 0.73 -2.76
N TYR A 6 -6.99 0.88 -4.03
CA TYR A 6 -6.06 0.87 -5.16
C TYR A 6 -4.82 1.76 -4.96
N ILE A 7 -5.03 3.00 -4.51
CA ILE A 7 -3.96 3.99 -4.36
C ILE A 7 -2.92 3.53 -3.33
N THR A 8 -3.36 2.93 -2.24
CA THR A 8 -2.49 2.40 -1.18
C THR A 8 -1.59 1.29 -1.74
N ILE A 9 -2.17 0.36 -2.50
CA ILE A 9 -1.43 -0.77 -3.06
C ILE A 9 -0.43 -0.27 -4.11
N ILE A 10 -0.83 0.62 -5.01
CA ILE A 10 0.07 1.21 -6.02
C ILE A 10 1.22 1.99 -5.39
N ASN A 11 0.93 2.81 -4.38
CA ASN A 11 1.98 3.54 -3.67
C ASN A 11 2.97 2.56 -3.03
N THR A 12 2.48 1.47 -2.42
CA THR A 12 3.34 0.43 -1.84
C THR A 12 4.20 -0.27 -2.91
N ILE A 13 3.62 -0.63 -4.05
CA ILE A 13 4.34 -1.22 -5.20
C ILE A 13 5.44 -0.28 -5.70
N ASN A 14 5.16 1.03 -5.79
CA ASN A 14 6.14 2.02 -6.24
C ASN A 14 7.34 2.07 -5.30
N GLU A 15 7.12 2.07 -3.97
CA GLU A 15 8.21 2.06 -3.00
C GLU A 15 9.01 0.75 -3.04
N LEU A 16 8.34 -0.41 -3.09
CA LEU A 16 8.99 -1.72 -3.24
C LEU A 16 9.85 -1.81 -4.51
N SER A 17 9.38 -1.22 -5.61
CA SER A 17 10.09 -1.24 -6.88
C SER A 17 11.36 -0.38 -6.86
N LYS A 18 11.40 0.71 -6.08
CA LYS A 18 12.61 1.53 -5.91
C LYS A 18 13.74 0.78 -5.19
N VAL A 19 13.38 -0.19 -4.34
CA VAL A 19 14.33 -1.02 -3.58
C VAL A 19 14.44 -2.44 -4.15
N GLU A 20 13.99 -2.65 -5.39
CA GLU A 20 14.10 -3.92 -6.12
C GLU A 20 13.46 -5.13 -5.41
N LYS A 21 12.46 -4.92 -4.54
CA LYS A 21 11.65 -5.99 -3.94
C LYS A 21 10.58 -6.52 -4.92
N ILE A 22 11.03 -6.97 -6.08
CA ILE A 22 10.20 -7.32 -7.24
C ILE A 22 9.20 -8.44 -6.92
N GLU A 23 9.58 -9.43 -6.11
CA GLU A 23 8.68 -10.53 -5.76
C GLU A 23 7.44 -10.05 -5.01
N ILE A 24 7.61 -9.19 -4.00
CA ILE A 24 6.50 -8.62 -3.23
C ILE A 24 5.67 -7.69 -4.12
N SER A 25 6.30 -6.87 -4.95
CA SER A 25 5.60 -6.03 -5.93
C SER A 25 4.70 -6.87 -6.85
N ASN A 26 5.18 -8.02 -7.33
CA ASN A 26 4.40 -8.91 -8.19
C ASN A 26 3.20 -9.52 -7.45
N LYS A 27 3.37 -9.94 -6.18
CA LYS A 27 2.25 -10.42 -5.35
C LYS A 27 1.16 -9.35 -5.19
N LEU A 28 1.54 -8.09 -5.01
CA LEU A 28 0.59 -6.97 -4.93
C LEU A 28 -0.07 -6.66 -6.28
N LEU A 29 0.66 -6.77 -7.39
CA LEU A 29 0.08 -6.65 -8.74
C LEU A 29 -0.94 -7.75 -9.02
N ASP A 30 -0.68 -8.99 -8.60
CA ASP A 30 -1.61 -10.10 -8.72
C ASP A 30 -2.90 -9.85 -7.91
N ILE A 31 -2.79 -9.25 -6.72
CA ILE A 31 -3.95 -8.81 -5.93
C ILE A 31 -4.77 -7.76 -6.69
N LEU A 32 -4.12 -6.77 -7.31
CA LEU A 32 -4.83 -5.76 -8.11
C LEU A 32 -5.58 -6.35 -9.31
N ASN A 33 -5.11 -7.47 -9.86
CA ASN A 33 -5.74 -8.11 -11.02
C ASN A 33 -6.87 -9.07 -10.64
N ASN A 34 -6.80 -9.70 -9.46
CA ASN A 34 -7.65 -10.85 -9.16
C ASN A 34 -8.53 -10.68 -7.92
N ASN A 35 -8.20 -9.75 -7.02
CA ASN A 35 -8.79 -9.68 -5.68
C ASN A 35 -9.65 -8.43 -5.45
N GLU A 36 -10.16 -7.80 -6.51
CA GLU A 36 -11.07 -6.65 -6.41
C GLU A 36 -12.35 -7.05 -5.66
N LEU A 37 -12.71 -6.27 -4.65
CA LEU A 37 -13.96 -6.45 -3.92
C LEU A 37 -15.15 -5.90 -4.73
N PRO A 38 -16.33 -6.55 -4.69
CA PRO A 38 -17.50 -6.10 -5.42
C PRO A 38 -17.89 -4.66 -5.05
N LYS A 39 -18.07 -3.82 -6.08
CA LYS A 39 -18.66 -2.48 -5.90
C LYS A 39 -20.17 -2.57 -5.76
N ALA A 40 -20.76 -1.66 -4.99
CA ALA A 40 -22.21 -1.56 -4.88
C ALA A 40 -22.85 -1.33 -6.27
N GLU A 41 -24.04 -1.91 -6.49
CA GLU A 41 -24.69 -1.87 -7.81
C GLU A 41 -24.98 -0.45 -8.32
N ASN A 42 -25.22 0.49 -7.40
CA ASN A 42 -25.47 1.92 -7.68
C ASN A 42 -24.18 2.76 -7.74
N HIS A 43 -23.00 2.15 -7.76
CA HIS A 43 -21.75 2.89 -7.88
C HIS A 43 -21.63 3.48 -9.29
N ASN A 44 -21.73 4.81 -9.39
CA ASN A 44 -21.73 5.53 -10.67
C ASN A 44 -20.40 5.44 -11.46
N ARG A 45 -19.36 4.85 -10.86
CA ARG A 45 -18.03 4.68 -11.47
C ARG A 45 -17.55 3.23 -11.36
N LYS A 46 -18.32 2.27 -11.90
CA LYS A 46 -17.97 0.83 -11.80
C LYS A 46 -16.57 0.52 -12.34
N ASN A 47 -16.15 1.20 -13.39
CA ASN A 47 -14.86 0.98 -14.05
C ASN A 47 -13.71 1.83 -13.48
N ASP A 48 -13.96 2.68 -12.47
CA ASP A 48 -12.94 3.54 -11.88
C ASP A 48 -12.20 2.81 -10.75
N LEU A 49 -10.97 2.37 -11.03
CA LEU A 49 -10.13 1.63 -10.10
C LEU A 49 -9.74 2.46 -8.86
N THR A 50 -9.72 3.78 -8.94
CA THR A 50 -9.31 4.63 -7.80
C THR A 50 -10.26 4.53 -6.61
N THR A 51 -11.49 4.06 -6.86
CA THR A 51 -12.53 3.79 -5.87
C THR A 51 -12.61 2.33 -5.44
N SER A 52 -11.79 1.46 -6.05
CA SER A 52 -11.75 0.03 -5.77
C SER A 52 -10.99 -0.29 -4.49
N PHE A 53 -11.48 -1.29 -3.79
CA PHE A 53 -10.81 -1.95 -2.67
C PHE A 53 -10.48 -3.38 -3.06
N PHE A 54 -9.36 -3.89 -2.57
CA PHE A 54 -8.87 -5.23 -2.89
C PHE A 54 -8.64 -6.00 -1.60
N LYS A 55 -9.01 -7.27 -1.61
CA LYS A 55 -8.73 -8.18 -0.50
C LYS A 55 -7.23 -8.50 -0.48
N ILE A 56 -6.58 -8.23 0.64
CA ILE A 56 -5.17 -8.56 0.83
C ILE A 56 -5.05 -10.00 1.30
N GLU A 57 -4.57 -10.86 0.41
CA GLU A 57 -4.25 -12.26 0.68
C GLU A 57 -2.75 -12.46 0.55
N LEU A 58 -2.04 -12.00 1.58
CA LEU A 58 -0.60 -12.17 1.75
C LEU A 58 -0.33 -12.86 3.07
N ASP A 59 0.78 -13.59 3.11
CA ASP A 59 1.26 -14.23 4.32
C ASP A 59 1.77 -13.17 5.30
N ASP A 60 1.68 -13.43 6.61
CA ASP A 60 2.06 -12.46 7.64
C ASP A 60 3.52 -12.02 7.51
N GLU A 61 4.42 -12.93 7.11
CA GLU A 61 5.84 -12.63 6.84
C GLU A 61 6.00 -11.58 5.73
N VAL A 62 5.21 -11.67 4.64
CA VAL A 62 5.25 -10.71 3.55
C VAL A 62 4.68 -9.36 4.00
N ILE A 63 3.66 -9.38 4.85
CA ILE A 63 3.08 -8.16 5.43
C ILE A 63 4.11 -7.48 6.33
N GLU A 64 4.80 -8.21 7.19
CA GLU A 64 5.88 -7.70 8.04
C GLU A 64 7.01 -7.08 7.20
N GLU A 65 7.42 -7.73 6.11
CA GLU A 65 8.43 -7.16 5.21
C GLU A 65 8.02 -5.83 4.57
N ILE A 66 6.72 -5.65 4.28
CA ILE A 66 6.17 -4.39 3.79
C ILE A 66 6.22 -3.34 4.91
N PHE A 67 5.77 -3.69 6.12
CA PHE A 67 5.81 -2.79 7.27
C PHE A 67 7.22 -2.32 7.59
N ASP A 68 8.18 -3.24 7.65
CA ASP A 68 9.59 -2.92 7.92
C ASP A 68 10.14 -1.95 6.88
N LEU A 69 9.83 -2.14 5.59
CA LEU A 69 10.23 -1.20 4.55
C LEU A 69 9.62 0.18 4.79
N LEU A 70 8.32 0.25 5.03
CA LEU A 70 7.61 1.52 5.18
C LEU A 70 8.04 2.29 6.44
N ILE A 71 8.32 1.60 7.55
CA ILE A 71 8.87 2.20 8.77
C ILE A 71 10.27 2.75 8.49
N ASN A 72 11.12 1.99 7.80
CA ASN A 72 12.46 2.47 7.44
C ASN A 72 12.41 3.71 6.54
N LEU A 73 11.47 3.76 5.59
CA LEU A 73 11.26 4.92 4.73
C LEU A 73 10.70 6.14 5.48
N GLU A 74 9.80 5.91 6.44
CA GLU A 74 9.28 6.94 7.35
C GLU A 74 10.42 7.59 8.13
N VAL A 75 11.26 6.80 8.80
CA VAL A 75 12.42 7.30 9.55
C VAL A 75 13.43 8.00 8.63
N ALA A 76 13.70 7.44 7.46
CA ALA A 76 14.62 8.03 6.49
C ALA A 76 14.13 9.35 5.86
N SER A 77 12.83 9.65 5.99
CA SER A 77 12.22 10.86 5.44
C SER A 77 12.20 12.06 6.39
N LEU A 78 12.65 11.87 7.64
CA LEU A 78 12.79 12.94 8.62
C LEU A 78 13.84 13.97 8.16
N THR A 79 13.67 15.21 8.58
CA THR A 79 14.68 16.26 8.34
C THR A 79 15.96 15.97 9.13
N GLU A 80 17.04 16.71 8.85
CA GLU A 80 18.29 16.62 9.62
C GLU A 80 18.10 16.92 11.12
N SER A 81 17.07 17.69 11.48
CA SER A 81 16.67 17.98 12.87
C SER A 81 15.77 16.90 13.50
N GLY A 82 15.41 15.86 12.75
CA GLY A 82 14.48 14.81 13.18
C GLY A 82 13.01 15.23 13.14
N GLU A 83 12.66 16.29 12.42
CA GLU A 83 11.28 16.76 12.28
C GLU A 83 10.58 16.06 11.10
N SER A 84 9.25 15.91 11.21
CA SER A 84 8.44 15.32 10.15
C SER A 84 8.38 16.24 8.92
N SER A 85 8.53 15.63 7.74
CA SER A 85 8.35 16.29 6.45
C SER A 85 7.03 15.85 5.78
N GLU A 86 6.71 16.43 4.62
CA GLU A 86 5.60 15.95 3.79
C GLU A 86 5.75 14.46 3.42
N MET A 87 6.99 14.01 3.17
CA MET A 87 7.28 12.60 2.90
C MET A 87 7.09 11.72 4.13
N THR A 88 7.42 12.22 5.33
CA THR A 88 7.13 11.50 6.57
C THR A 88 5.64 11.28 6.74
N ASN A 89 4.83 12.32 6.54
CA ASN A 89 3.37 12.20 6.60
C ASN A 89 2.83 11.22 5.57
N PHE A 90 3.39 11.21 4.35
CA PHE A 90 3.03 10.23 3.33
C PHE A 90 3.27 8.78 3.79
N TYR A 91 4.42 8.48 4.39
CA TYR A 91 4.72 7.13 4.87
C TYR A 91 3.91 6.76 6.11
N VAL A 92 3.66 7.69 7.03
CA VAL A 92 2.75 7.51 8.17
C VAL A 92 1.34 7.17 7.70
N ASP A 93 0.81 7.90 6.72
CA ASP A 93 -0.51 7.64 6.14
C ASP A 93 -0.56 6.26 5.45
N LEU A 94 0.54 5.82 4.85
CA LEU A 94 0.60 4.51 4.21
C LEU A 94 0.63 3.39 5.25
N LEU A 95 1.40 3.56 6.32
CA LEU A 95 1.46 2.65 7.48
C LEU A 95 0.10 2.54 8.20
N ASP A 96 -0.60 3.65 8.40
CA ASP A 96 -1.92 3.66 9.03
C ASP A 96 -2.94 2.88 8.17
N LYS A 97 -2.92 3.05 6.85
CA LYS A 97 -3.76 2.27 5.93
C LYS A 97 -3.40 0.80 5.95
N TRP A 98 -2.11 0.45 6.07
CA TRP A 98 -1.70 -0.93 6.27
C TRP A 98 -2.04 -1.45 7.67
N SER A 99 -2.26 -0.63 8.69
CA SER A 99 -2.54 -1.12 10.05
C SER A 99 -4.03 -1.40 10.30
N ASN A 100 -4.90 -0.74 9.54
CA ASN A 100 -6.37 -0.85 9.64
C ASN A 100 -6.99 -1.77 8.59
#